data_AF-D1A7D4-F1
#
_entry.id   AF-D1A7D4-F1
#
_cell.length_a   1.000
_cell.length_b   1.000
_cell.length_c   1.000
_cell.angle_alpha   90.00
_cell.angle_beta   90.00
_cell.angle_gamma   90.00
#
_symmetry.space_group_name_H-M   'P 1'
#
loop_
_entity.id
_entity.type
_entity.pdbx_description
1 polymer ?
#
loop_
_entity_poly.entity_id
_entity_poly.type
_entity_poly.pdbx_seq_one_letter_code
_entity_poly.pdbx_strand_id
1 'polypeptide(L)'
;MRLTEEGGSRTRLELEHIAHDDMWEQYGPGATGIGWDSILLGPAGHLSPGAASPPEESAAWIASEEDRLFTTLSSERWCEASNAADTDEAAAERVLAAHTARE
;
A
#
# COMPACT_ATOMS: atom_id res chain seq x y z
N MET A 1 -10.99 -10.53 -1.90
CA MET A 1 -10.60 -10.62 -0.48
C MET A 1 -11.03 -11.96 0.09
N ARG A 2 -10.15 -12.63 0.84
CA ARG A 2 -10.40 -13.92 1.50
C ARG A 2 -9.87 -13.88 2.93
N LEU A 3 -10.60 -14.51 3.86
CA LEU A 3 -10.18 -14.70 5.25
C LEU A 3 -10.06 -16.20 5.51
N THR A 4 -8.93 -16.62 6.10
CA THR A 4 -8.69 -18.01 6.47
C THR A 4 -8.27 -18.07 7.94
N GLU A 5 -8.89 -18.97 8.70
CA GLU A 5 -8.49 -19.22 10.10
C GLU A 5 -7.10 -19.89 10.13
N GLU A 6 -6.18 -19.35 10.93
CA GLU A 6 -4.84 -19.95 11.14
C GLU A 6 -4.67 -20.55 12.55
N GLY A 7 -5.76 -20.65 13.33
CA GLY A 7 -5.75 -21.07 14.72
C GLY A 7 -5.17 -19.99 15.66
N GLY A 8 -5.24 -20.24 16.97
CA GLY A 8 -4.59 -19.36 17.97
C GLY A 8 -5.03 -17.89 17.88
N SER A 9 -6.32 -17.61 17.74
CA SER A 9 -6.90 -16.26 17.59
C SER A 9 -6.38 -15.45 16.40
N ARG A 10 -5.80 -16.10 15.38
CA ARG A 10 -5.24 -15.45 14.19
C ARG A 10 -6.10 -15.72 12.96
N THR A 11 -6.20 -14.70 12.11
CA THR A 11 -6.81 -14.80 10.77
C THR A 11 -5.79 -14.34 9.73
N ARG A 12 -5.66 -15.10 8.64
CA ARG A 12 -4.94 -14.66 7.43
C ARG A 12 -5.91 -13.93 6.52
N LEU A 13 -5.57 -12.68 6.21
CA LEU A 13 -6.22 -11.87 5.19
C LEU A 13 -5.44 -12.00 3.88
N GLU A 14 -6.14 -12.35 2.81
CA GLU A 14 -5.60 -12.32 1.44
C GLU A 14 -6.43 -11.36 0.60
N LEU A 15 -5.73 -10.47 -0.09
CA LEU A 15 -6.33 -9.48 -0.98
C LEU A 15 -5.77 -9.68 -2.39
N GLU A 16 -6.68 -9.67 -3.35
CA GLU A 16 -6.37 -9.70 -4.78
C GLU A 16 -7.24 -8.64 -5.43
N HIS A 17 -6.61 -7.78 -6.24
CA HIS A 17 -7.26 -6.74 -7.02
C HIS A 17 -6.82 -6.94 -8.47
N ILE A 18 -7.78 -7.15 -9.37
CA ILE A 18 -7.55 -7.30 -10.80
C ILE A 18 -8.22 -6.12 -11.49
N ALA A 19 -7.46 -5.35 -12.27
CA ALA A 19 -7.93 -4.20 -13.02
C ALA A 19 -7.47 -4.29 -14.48
N HIS A 20 -8.32 -3.81 -15.39
CA HIS A 20 -8.05 -3.71 -16.83
C HIS A 20 -8.56 -2.36 -17.34
N ASP A 21 -8.15 -1.28 -16.68
CA ASP A 21 -8.58 0.09 -16.96
C ASP A 21 -7.42 0.99 -17.37
N ASP A 22 -7.74 2.22 -17.76
CA ASP A 22 -6.75 3.22 -18.16
C ASP A 22 -5.75 3.55 -17.04
N MET A 23 -6.13 3.35 -15.77
CA MET A 23 -5.25 3.56 -14.62
C MET A 23 -4.16 2.49 -14.55
N TRP A 24 -4.50 1.24 -14.88
CA TRP A 24 -3.52 0.16 -14.99
C TRP A 24 -2.47 0.45 -16.07
N GLU A 25 -2.88 0.98 -17.23
CA GLU A 25 -1.94 1.37 -18.28
C GLU A 25 -1.03 2.53 -17.85
N GLN A 26 -1.58 3.50 -17.09
CA GLN A 26 -0.85 4.71 -16.73
C GLN A 26 0.10 4.53 -15.54
N TYR A 27 -0.27 3.70 -14.57
CA TYR A 27 0.41 3.59 -13.28
C TYR A 27 0.87 2.16 -12.96
N GLY A 28 0.51 1.18 -13.79
CA GLY A 28 0.75 -0.22 -13.48
C GLY A 28 0.10 -0.64 -12.16
N PRO A 29 0.61 -1.69 -11.50
CA PRO A 29 0.08 -2.16 -10.23
C PRO A 29 0.39 -1.22 -9.04
N GLY A 30 1.36 -0.31 -9.19
CA GLY A 30 1.95 0.36 -8.04
C GLY A 30 1.03 1.33 -7.31
N ALA A 31 0.32 2.19 -8.04
CA ALA A 31 -0.57 3.17 -7.41
C ALA A 31 -1.71 2.49 -6.61
N THR A 32 -2.33 1.47 -7.20
CA THR A 32 -3.37 0.68 -6.52
C THR A 32 -2.80 -0.11 -5.34
N GLY A 33 -1.60 -0.67 -5.51
CA GLY A 33 -0.89 -1.40 -4.47
C GLY A 33 -0.60 -0.56 -3.22
N ILE A 34 -0.02 0.63 -3.40
CA ILE A 34 0.25 1.58 -2.31
C ILE A 34 -1.05 1.95 -1.59
N GLY A 35 -2.12 2.22 -2.34
CA GLY A 35 -3.43 2.52 -1.76
C GLY A 35 -3.96 1.40 -0.87
N TRP A 36 -3.76 0.14 -1.26
CA TRP A 36 -4.13 -1.00 -0.43
C TRP A 36 -3.26 -1.13 0.82
N ASP A 37 -1.95 -0.90 0.72
CA ASP A 37 -1.06 -0.90 1.88
C ASP A 37 -1.50 0.15 2.91
N SER A 38 -1.85 1.37 2.45
CA SER A 38 -2.40 2.42 3.31
C SER A 38 -3.72 2.02 3.98
N ILE A 39 -4.65 1.40 3.24
CA ILE A 39 -5.94 0.94 3.79
C ILE A 39 -5.74 -0.12 4.89
N LEU A 40 -4.70 -0.95 4.78
CA LEU A 40 -4.42 -2.01 5.75
C LEU A 40 -3.86 -1.50 7.09
N LEU A 41 -3.41 -0.24 7.17
CA LEU A 41 -3.03 0.40 8.43
C LEU A 41 -4.20 0.52 9.40
N GLY A 42 -5.42 0.71 8.89
CA GLY A 42 -6.61 0.88 9.73
C GLY A 42 -6.99 -0.34 10.53
N PRO A 43 -7.21 -1.49 9.87
CA PRO A 43 -7.39 -2.76 10.55
C PRO A 43 -6.22 -3.09 11.49
N ALA A 44 -4.97 -2.81 11.09
CA ALA A 44 -3.81 -3.06 11.94
C ALA A 44 -3.85 -2.21 13.23
N GLY A 45 -4.23 -0.93 13.13
CA GLY A 45 -4.48 -0.06 14.26
C GLY A 45 -5.64 -0.56 15.12
N HIS A 46 -6.80 -0.84 14.52
CA HIS A 46 -8.00 -1.26 15.24
C HIS A 46 -7.83 -2.58 16.01
N LEU A 47 -7.02 -3.50 15.48
CA LEU A 47 -6.75 -4.80 16.10
C LEU A 47 -5.60 -4.77 17.11
N SER A 48 -4.85 -3.66 17.20
CA SER A 48 -3.74 -3.52 18.14
C SER A 48 -4.22 -3.20 19.56
N PRO A 49 -3.69 -3.87 20.61
CA PRO A 49 -4.08 -3.58 21.98
C PRO A 49 -3.78 -2.12 22.37
N GLY A 50 -4.80 -1.39 22.84
CA GLY A 50 -4.65 -0.01 23.33
C GLY A 50 -4.71 1.08 22.26
N ALA A 51 -5.14 0.76 21.03
CA ALA A 51 -5.22 1.75 19.95
C ALA A 51 -6.25 2.86 20.22
N ALA A 52 -5.78 4.10 20.19
CA ALA A 52 -6.60 5.31 20.15
C ALA A 52 -6.64 5.82 18.71
N SER A 53 -7.74 5.53 18.00
CA SER A 53 -8.02 5.86 16.59
C SER A 53 -6.98 5.37 15.55
N PRO A 54 -7.41 4.99 14.33
CA PRO A 54 -6.50 4.58 13.26
C PRO A 54 -5.55 5.73 12.86
N PRO A 55 -4.24 5.48 12.68
CA PRO A 55 -3.28 6.50 12.27
C PRO A 55 -3.66 7.17 10.94
N GLU A 56 -4.18 6.42 9.96
CA GLU A 56 -4.45 6.97 8.62
C GLU A 56 -5.65 7.95 8.57
N GLU A 57 -6.49 7.98 9.60
CA GLU A 57 -7.57 8.98 9.72
C GLU A 57 -7.07 10.32 10.31
N SER A 58 -5.85 10.34 10.86
CA SER A 58 -5.26 11.53 11.47
C SER A 58 -4.48 12.33 10.43
N ALA A 59 -4.95 13.54 10.13
CA ALA A 59 -4.20 14.50 9.31
C ALA A 59 -2.78 14.76 9.83
N ALA A 60 -2.53 14.56 11.14
CA ALA A 60 -1.21 14.67 11.73
C ALA A 60 -0.27 13.52 11.32
N TRP A 61 -0.80 12.31 11.14
CA TRP A 61 -0.01 11.15 10.67
C TRP A 61 0.32 11.28 9.19
N ILE A 62 -0.64 11.65 8.34
CA ILE A 62 -0.42 11.90 6.90
C ILE A 62 0.64 12.99 6.66
N ALA A 63 0.79 13.94 7.59
CA ALA A 63 1.82 14.97 7.50
C ALA A 63 3.20 14.55 8.07
N SER A 64 3.26 13.39 8.74
CA SER A 64 4.41 12.95 9.53
C SER A 64 5.56 12.39 8.69
N GLU A 65 6.73 12.22 9.32
CA GLU A 65 7.85 11.50 8.71
C GLU A 65 7.59 9.99 8.62
N GLU A 66 6.73 9.45 9.48
CA GLU A 66 6.38 8.04 9.51
C GLU A 66 5.55 7.66 8.27
N ASP A 67 4.52 8.44 7.93
CA ASP A 67 3.75 8.24 6.69
C ASP A 67 4.64 8.38 5.45
N ARG A 68 5.54 9.37 5.44
CA ARG A 68 6.50 9.55 4.34
C ARG A 68 7.38 8.32 4.15
N LEU A 69 7.92 7.78 5.25
CA LEU A 69 8.73 6.57 5.21
C LEU A 69 7.89 5.37 4.75
N PHE A 70 6.68 5.20 5.28
CA PHE A 70 5.77 4.14 4.88
C PHE A 70 5.45 4.18 3.38
N THR A 71 5.04 5.33 2.88
CA THR A 71 4.67 5.55 1.48
C THR A 71 5.88 5.37 0.55
N THR A 72 7.08 5.82 0.96
CA THR A 72 8.34 5.59 0.22
C THR A 72 8.63 4.10 0.09
N LEU A 73 8.63 3.36 1.21
CA LEU A 73 8.94 1.94 1.22
C LEU A 73 7.90 1.12 0.46
N SER A 74 6.61 1.43 0.60
CA SER A 74 5.55 0.79 -0.18
C SER A 74 5.76 1.03 -1.68
N SER A 75 6.08 2.27 -2.08
CA SER A 75 6.35 2.60 -3.47
C SER A 75 7.56 1.87 -4.06
N GLU A 76 8.65 1.76 -3.30
CA GLU A 76 9.84 0.98 -3.70
C GLU A 76 9.48 -0.49 -3.91
N ARG A 77 8.74 -1.10 -2.98
CA ARG A 77 8.33 -2.51 -3.08
C ARG A 77 7.39 -2.78 -4.24
N TRP A 78 6.48 -1.87 -4.52
CA TRP A 78 5.59 -2.01 -5.66
C TRP A 78 6.30 -1.77 -6.99
N CYS A 79 7.31 -0.90 -7.05
CA CYS A 79 8.20 -0.77 -8.21
C CYS A 79 8.97 -2.08 -8.46
N GLU A 80 9.58 -2.66 -7.41
CA GLU A 80 10.25 -3.98 -7.48
C GLU A 80 9.30 -5.07 -8.00
N ALA A 81 8.09 -5.14 -7.44
CA ALA A 81 7.10 -6.14 -7.83
C ALA A 81 6.59 -5.95 -9.27
N SER A 82 6.40 -4.69 -9.69
CA SER A 82 6.01 -4.33 -11.06
C SER A 82 7.05 -4.81 -12.06
N ASN A 83 8.33 -4.50 -11.82
CA ASN A 83 9.44 -4.92 -12.67
C ASN A 83 9.60 -6.44 -12.71
N ALA A 84 9.45 -7.12 -11.57
CA ALA A 84 9.50 -8.58 -11.50
C ALA A 84 8.34 -9.28 -12.23
N ALA A 85 7.24 -8.56 -12.47
CA ALA A 85 6.09 -9.03 -13.22
C ALA A 85 6.14 -8.66 -14.73
N ASP A 86 7.28 -8.15 -15.21
CA ASP A 86 7.50 -7.72 -16.60
C ASP A 86 6.42 -6.73 -17.12
N THR A 87 5.93 -5.85 -16.24
CA THR A 87 5.04 -4.75 -16.64
C THR A 87 5.86 -3.54 -17.15
N ASP A 88 5.19 -2.43 -17.51
CA ASP A 88 5.87 -1.22 -17.99
C ASP A 88 6.75 -0.59 -16.88
N GLU A 89 8.06 -0.72 -17.03
CA GLU A 89 9.08 -0.13 -16.14
C GLU A 89 8.92 1.39 -16.00
N ALA A 90 8.57 2.10 -17.09
CA ALA A 90 8.39 3.55 -17.04
C ALA A 90 7.16 3.96 -16.21
N ALA A 91 6.13 3.11 -16.16
CA ALA A 91 4.99 3.32 -15.28
C ALA A 91 5.38 3.09 -13.80
N ALA A 92 6.16 2.04 -13.53
CA ALA A 92 6.67 1.73 -12.19
C ALA A 92 7.55 2.86 -11.62
N GLU A 93 8.51 3.34 -12.42
CA GLU A 93 9.39 4.45 -12.06
C GLU A 93 8.61 5.75 -11.83
N ARG A 94 7.57 6.01 -12.63
CA ARG A 94 6.72 7.21 -12.47
C ARG A 94 5.99 7.19 -11.13
N VAL A 95 5.43 6.04 -10.74
CA VAL A 95 4.76 5.91 -9.44
C VAL A 95 5.75 6.06 -8.30
N LEU A 96 6.92 5.42 -8.40
CA LEU A 96 7.99 5.57 -7.40
C LEU A 96 8.38 7.04 -7.26
N ALA A 97 8.68 7.72 -8.37
CA ALA A 97 9.05 9.12 -8.38
C ALA A 97 7.95 10.01 -7.78
N ALA A 98 6.68 9.77 -8.10
CA ALA A 98 5.57 10.57 -7.55
C ALA A 98 5.47 10.52 -6.01
N HIS A 99 5.91 9.43 -5.39
CA HIS A 99 5.82 9.22 -3.94
C HIS A 99 7.15 9.43 -3.20
N THR A 100 8.25 9.62 -3.93
CA THR A 100 9.61 9.79 -3.36
C THR A 100 10.28 11.09 -3.77
N ALA A 101 9.87 11.71 -4.87
CA ALA A 101 10.35 13.02 -5.27
C ALA A 101 9.75 14.08 -4.37
N ARG A 102 10.60 14.89 -3.73
CA ARG A 102 10.17 16.17 -3.15
C ARG A 102 11.20 17.28 -3.40
N GLU A 103 10.64 18.49 -3.52
CA GLU A 103 11.32 19.80 -3.63
C GLU A 103 12.28 20.09 -2.48
#